data_AF-A0A948BKV6-F1
#
_entry.id   AF-A0A948BKV6-F1
#
_cell.length_a   1.000
_cell.length_b   1.000
_cell.length_c   1.000
_cell.angle_alpha   90.00
_cell.angle_beta   90.00
_cell.angle_gamma   90.00
#
_symmetry.space_group_name_H-M   'P 1'
#
loop_
_entity.id
_entity.type
_entity.pdbx_description
1 polymer ?
#
loop_
_entity_poly.entity_id
_entity_poly.type
_entity_poly.pdbx_seq_one_letter_code
_entity_poly.pdbx_strand_id
1 'polypeptide(L)'
;MKPSLILRIAACFGAILFLSACSQRQAYMTKAASVDEAIESSQVIPSVSEKTNYLLSQARLFYQSKDYEGALVLSGYILEKIDKDSLQARRIFEKAQQELLKSAHKKLNEAMRELQRLR
;
A
#
# COMPACT_ATOMS: atom_id res chain seq x y z
N MET A 1 35.68 -34.87 -54.16
CA MET A 1 35.17 -35.37 -52.86
C MET A 1 35.77 -34.51 -51.76
N LYS A 2 34.95 -33.70 -51.06
CA LYS A 2 35.35 -32.90 -49.89
C LYS A 2 34.36 -33.24 -48.77
N PRO A 3 34.81 -33.61 -47.56
CA PRO A 3 33.89 -34.05 -46.52
C PRO A 3 33.16 -32.87 -45.89
N SER A 4 31.96 -33.23 -45.45
CA SER A 4 30.79 -32.46 -45.12
C SER A 4 30.87 -31.68 -43.81
N LEU A 5 30.19 -30.54 -43.86
CA LEU A 5 29.83 -29.57 -42.84
C LEU A 5 28.89 -30.20 -41.79
N ILE A 6 29.41 -31.03 -40.87
CA ILE A 6 28.65 -31.59 -39.73
C ILE A 6 29.30 -31.12 -38.44
N LEU A 7 29.03 -29.89 -38.03
CA LEU A 7 29.26 -29.46 -36.65
C LEU A 7 28.50 -28.15 -36.42
N ARG A 8 27.76 -28.06 -35.30
CA ARG A 8 27.10 -26.87 -34.73
C ARG A 8 25.58 -26.71 -34.96
N ILE A 9 24.76 -27.70 -34.57
CA ILE A 9 23.37 -27.41 -34.13
C ILE A 9 23.03 -28.33 -32.96
N ALA A 10 23.66 -28.10 -31.80
CA ALA A 10 23.30 -28.80 -30.56
C ALA A 10 23.77 -27.98 -29.36
N ALA A 11 23.12 -26.85 -29.06
CA ALA A 11 23.23 -26.16 -27.75
C ALA A 11 22.40 -24.85 -27.71
N CYS A 12 21.08 -24.84 -27.95
CA CYS A 12 20.27 -23.62 -27.74
C CYS A 12 18.79 -23.89 -27.41
N PHE A 13 18.43 -25.03 -26.79
CA PHE A 13 17.03 -25.38 -26.49
C PHE A 13 16.80 -25.72 -25.00
N GLY A 14 17.39 -24.95 -24.07
CA GLY A 14 17.33 -25.29 -22.64
C GLY A 14 17.38 -24.14 -21.65
N ALA A 15 16.85 -22.95 -21.97
CA ALA A 15 16.91 -21.81 -21.05
C ALA A 15 15.75 -20.81 -21.18
N ILE A 16 14.47 -21.24 -21.06
CA ILE A 16 13.32 -20.31 -21.12
C ILE A 16 12.39 -20.38 -19.88
N LEU A 17 12.59 -21.27 -18.90
CA LEU A 17 11.58 -21.52 -17.85
C LEU A 17 11.86 -20.93 -16.45
N PHE A 18 12.40 -19.71 -16.29
CA PHE A 18 12.65 -19.18 -14.92
C PHE A 18 12.46 -17.67 -14.67
N LEU A 19 11.64 -16.94 -15.44
CA LEU A 19 11.48 -15.48 -15.25
C LEU A 19 10.17 -15.00 -14.58
N SER A 20 9.27 -15.88 -14.12
CA SER A 20 7.94 -15.43 -13.66
C SER A 20 7.80 -15.05 -12.17
N ALA A 21 8.89 -14.92 -11.38
CA ALA A 21 8.78 -14.72 -9.93
C ALA A 21 9.08 -13.30 -9.40
N CYS A 22 9.48 -12.34 -10.25
CA CYS A 22 9.95 -11.01 -9.76
C CYS A 22 8.93 -9.86 -9.85
N SER A 23 7.79 -10.02 -10.52
CA SER A 23 6.87 -8.89 -10.80
C SER A 23 5.90 -8.56 -9.65
N GLN A 24 5.66 -9.47 -8.71
CA GLN A 24 4.59 -9.29 -7.71
C GLN A 24 4.98 -8.45 -6.48
N ARG A 25 6.29 -8.20 -6.24
CA ARG A 25 6.77 -7.42 -5.08
C ARG A 25 6.63 -5.90 -5.23
N GLN A 26 6.57 -5.38 -6.45
CA GLN A 26 6.54 -3.92 -6.68
C GLN A 26 5.21 -3.27 -6.25
N ALA A 27 4.10 -3.99 -6.38
CA ALA A 27 2.77 -3.47 -6.03
C ALA A 27 2.60 -3.16 -4.53
N TYR A 28 3.43 -3.72 -3.65
CA TYR A 28 3.37 -3.49 -2.21
C TYR A 28 4.02 -2.19 -1.75
N MET A 29 4.87 -1.57 -2.58
CA MET A 29 5.70 -0.42 -2.18
C MET A 29 5.21 0.92 -2.73
N THR A 30 4.30 0.91 -3.70
CA THR A 30 3.72 2.13 -4.25
C THR A 30 2.40 2.43 -3.56
N LYS A 31 2.20 3.69 -3.16
CA LYS A 31 0.92 4.16 -2.60
C LYS A 31 -0.14 4.03 -3.69
N ALA A 32 -1.26 3.38 -3.38
CA ALA A 32 -2.45 3.45 -4.24
C ALA A 32 -2.90 4.90 -4.41
N ALA A 33 -3.50 5.23 -5.55
CA ALA A 33 -3.99 6.57 -5.80
C ALA A 33 -5.17 6.92 -4.87
N SER A 34 -5.95 5.92 -4.44
CA SER A 34 -7.08 6.07 -3.53
C SER A 34 -7.21 4.92 -2.54
N VAL A 35 -8.00 5.13 -1.49
CA VAL A 35 -8.37 4.08 -0.52
C VAL A 35 -9.12 2.95 -1.22
N ASP A 36 -10.05 3.29 -2.11
CA ASP A 36 -10.87 2.31 -2.83
C ASP A 36 -10.01 1.41 -3.71
N GLU A 37 -9.04 1.98 -4.42
CA GLU A 37 -8.08 1.21 -5.23
C GLU A 37 -7.24 0.25 -4.36
N ALA A 38 -6.80 0.70 -3.18
CA ALA A 38 -6.10 -0.19 -2.24
C ALA A 38 -7.01 -1.32 -1.76
N ILE A 39 -8.27 -1.04 -1.43
CA ILE A 39 -9.22 -2.07 -1.00
C ILE A 39 -9.48 -3.05 -2.15
N GLU A 40 -9.77 -2.58 -3.35
CA GLU A 40 -10.02 -3.39 -4.54
C GLU A 40 -8.81 -4.28 -4.88
N SER A 41 -7.60 -3.71 -4.89
CA SER A 41 -6.35 -4.46 -5.10
C SER A 41 -6.13 -5.55 -4.05
N SER A 42 -6.60 -5.33 -2.82
CA SER A 42 -6.52 -6.33 -1.76
C SER A 42 -7.48 -7.51 -1.95
N GLN A 43 -8.55 -7.35 -2.75
CA GLN A 43 -9.55 -8.40 -2.93
C GLN A 43 -9.00 -9.61 -3.67
N VAL A 44 -8.09 -9.38 -4.62
CA VAL A 44 -7.44 -10.46 -5.40
C VAL A 44 -6.33 -11.18 -4.63
N ILE A 45 -6.00 -10.73 -3.41
CA ILE A 45 -5.02 -11.39 -2.54
C ILE A 45 -5.74 -12.49 -1.75
N PRO A 46 -5.38 -13.77 -1.94
CA PRO A 46 -6.13 -14.89 -1.36
C PRO A 46 -5.88 -15.07 0.14
N SER A 47 -4.64 -14.83 0.60
CA SER A 47 -4.28 -15.01 2.00
C SER A 47 -4.71 -13.81 2.84
N VAL A 48 -5.42 -14.06 3.94
CA VAL A 48 -5.77 -13.02 4.93
C VAL A 48 -4.52 -12.32 5.45
N SER A 49 -3.44 -13.06 5.73
CA SER A 49 -2.17 -12.49 6.21
C SER A 49 -1.52 -11.57 5.17
N GLU A 50 -1.48 -12.00 3.90
CA GLU A 50 -0.93 -11.17 2.82
C GLU A 50 -1.79 -9.94 2.57
N LYS A 51 -3.11 -10.09 2.61
CA LYS A 51 -4.08 -9.01 2.49
C LYS A 51 -3.92 -7.96 3.60
N THR A 52 -3.80 -8.41 4.85
CA THR A 52 -3.51 -7.54 5.99
C THR A 52 -2.18 -6.81 5.80
N ASN A 53 -1.12 -7.53 5.39
CA ASN A 53 0.20 -6.92 5.18
C ASN A 53 0.20 -5.88 4.05
N TYR A 54 -0.52 -6.16 2.95
CA TYR A 54 -0.70 -5.22 1.85
C TYR A 54 -1.41 -3.95 2.32
N LEU A 55 -2.57 -4.09 2.96
CA LEU A 55 -3.36 -2.96 3.43
C LEU A 55 -2.63 -2.16 4.54
N LEU A 56 -1.87 -2.83 5.41
CA LEU A 56 -0.99 -2.16 6.37
C LEU A 56 0.09 -1.33 5.68
N SER A 57 0.70 -1.86 4.60
CA SER A 57 1.67 -1.11 3.79
C SER A 57 1.02 0.14 3.20
N GLN A 58 -0.16 -0.02 2.58
CA GLN A 58 -0.91 1.10 2.01
C GLN A 58 -1.26 2.14 3.08
N ALA A 59 -1.83 1.73 4.23
CA ALA A 59 -2.17 2.65 5.32
C ALA A 59 -0.95 3.46 5.81
N ARG A 60 0.24 2.86 5.86
CA ARG A 60 1.49 3.59 6.18
C ARG A 60 1.86 4.60 5.09
N LEU A 61 1.72 4.24 3.82
CA LEU A 61 2.03 5.15 2.70
C LEU A 61 1.06 6.34 2.63
N PHE A 62 -0.23 6.11 2.88
CA PHE A 62 -1.22 7.17 3.09
C PHE A 62 -0.80 8.10 4.23
N TYR A 63 -0.45 7.53 5.39
CA TYR A 63 0.00 8.29 6.56
C TYR A 63 1.26 9.12 6.27
N GLN A 64 2.27 8.53 5.63
CA GLN A 64 3.52 9.20 5.24
C GLN A 64 3.28 10.34 4.25
N SER A 65 2.29 10.19 3.38
CA SER A 65 1.86 11.22 2.43
C SER A 65 0.98 12.31 3.06
N LYS A 66 0.80 12.28 4.40
CA LYS A 66 -0.09 13.16 5.18
C LYS A 66 -1.58 13.03 4.83
N ASP A 67 -1.94 11.97 4.12
CA ASP A 67 -3.31 11.60 3.84
C ASP A 67 -3.83 10.77 5.01
N TYR A 68 -4.05 11.45 6.14
CA TYR A 68 -4.41 10.82 7.40
C TYR A 68 -5.82 10.23 7.37
N GLU A 69 -6.72 10.78 6.55
CA GLU A 69 -8.05 10.21 6.34
C GLU A 69 -7.94 8.85 5.66
N GLY A 70 -7.17 8.74 4.57
CA GLY A 70 -6.96 7.45 3.91
C GLY A 70 -6.27 6.42 4.80
N ALA A 71 -5.29 6.86 5.62
CA ALA A 71 -4.65 6.00 6.60
C ALA A 71 -5.64 5.50 7.67
N LEU A 72 -6.54 6.37 8.15
CA LEU A 72 -7.56 6.04 9.13
C LEU A 72 -8.56 5.03 8.57
N VAL A 73 -9.05 5.25 7.34
CA VAL A 73 -10.03 4.36 6.70
C VAL A 73 -9.43 2.97 6.46
N LEU A 74 -8.22 2.88 5.89
CA LEU A 74 -7.59 1.58 5.63
C LEU A 74 -7.29 0.81 6.92
N SER A 75 -6.77 1.49 7.95
CA SER A 75 -6.50 0.84 9.23
C SER A 75 -7.79 0.41 9.94
N GLY A 76 -8.86 1.20 9.86
CA GLY A 76 -10.19 0.83 10.34
C GLY A 76 -10.76 -0.39 9.60
N TYR A 77 -10.65 -0.41 8.28
CA TYR A 77 -11.08 -1.53 7.44
C TYR A 77 -10.37 -2.84 7.83
N ILE A 78 -9.06 -2.80 8.08
CA ILE A 78 -8.31 -3.97 8.57
C ILE A 78 -8.91 -4.45 9.88
N LEU A 79 -9.09 -3.57 10.87
CA LEU A 79 -9.61 -3.90 12.20
C LEU A 79 -11.06 -4.40 12.18
N GLU A 80 -11.85 -3.99 11.20
CA GLU A 80 -13.26 -4.37 11.13
C GLU A 80 -13.48 -5.64 10.29
N LYS A 81 -12.75 -5.79 9.18
CA LYS A 81 -13.08 -6.79 8.14
C LYS A 81 -12.05 -7.88 7.94
N ILE A 82 -10.78 -7.65 8.30
CA ILE A 82 -9.68 -8.53 7.90
C ILE A 82 -8.99 -9.16 9.12
N ASP A 83 -8.50 -8.33 10.04
CA ASP A 83 -7.77 -8.74 11.24
C ASP A 83 -8.05 -7.74 12.38
N LYS A 84 -9.02 -8.10 13.22
CA LYS A 84 -9.49 -7.29 14.36
C LYS A 84 -8.43 -7.07 15.44
N ASP A 85 -7.50 -8.00 15.57
CA ASP A 85 -6.49 -7.99 16.63
C ASP A 85 -5.15 -7.43 16.13
N SER A 86 -5.12 -6.87 14.92
CA SER A 86 -3.94 -6.24 14.32
C SER A 86 -3.45 -5.04 15.14
N LEU A 87 -2.45 -5.27 16.00
CA LEU A 87 -1.78 -4.23 16.77
C LEU A 87 -1.11 -3.17 15.89
N GLN A 88 -0.74 -3.52 14.66
CA GLN A 88 -0.19 -2.56 13.71
C GLN A 88 -1.27 -1.64 13.15
N ALA A 89 -2.41 -2.19 12.73
CA ALA A 89 -3.52 -1.38 12.22
C ALA A 89 -4.03 -0.42 13.31
N ARG A 90 -4.20 -0.91 14.54
CA ARG A 90 -4.61 -0.09 15.70
C ARG A 90 -3.70 1.10 15.94
N ARG A 91 -2.38 0.88 15.90
CA ARG A 91 -1.41 1.97 16.04
C ARG A 91 -1.46 2.99 14.91
N ILE A 92 -1.68 2.56 13.67
CA ILE A 92 -1.83 3.49 12.54
C ILE A 92 -3.14 4.29 12.68
N PHE A 93 -4.22 3.61 13.04
CA PHE A 93 -5.54 4.21 13.26
C PHE A 93 -5.48 5.34 14.31
N GLU A 94 -4.92 5.04 15.49
CA GLU A 94 -4.81 6.01 16.59
C GLU A 94 -3.94 7.21 16.18
N LYS A 95 -2.80 6.98 15.52
CA LYS A 95 -1.93 8.07 15.05
C LYS A 95 -2.62 8.94 14.00
N ALA A 96 -3.29 8.33 13.02
CA ALA A 96 -4.01 9.05 11.99
C ALA A 96 -5.15 9.91 12.59
N GLN A 97 -5.90 9.36 13.54
CA GLN A 97 -6.95 10.08 14.26
C GLN A 97 -6.37 11.28 15.02
N GLN A 98 -5.25 11.11 15.72
CA GLN A 98 -4.59 12.21 16.43
C GLN A 98 -4.16 13.34 15.49
N GLU A 99 -3.58 13.03 14.32
CA GLU A 99 -3.15 14.05 13.36
C GLU A 99 -4.33 14.80 12.72
N LEU A 100 -5.46 14.12 12.48
CA LEU A 100 -6.70 14.76 12.06
C LEU A 100 -7.24 15.72 13.13
N LEU A 101 -7.27 15.28 14.40
CA LEU A 101 -7.71 16.12 15.51
C LEU A 101 -6.82 17.35 15.70
N LYS A 102 -5.49 17.20 15.61
CA LYS A 102 -4.55 18.33 15.67
C LYS A 102 -4.82 19.32 14.54
N SER A 103 -5.02 18.81 13.32
CA SER A 103 -5.30 19.64 12.15
C SER A 103 -6.62 20.41 12.27
N ALA A 104 -7.66 19.77 12.82
CA ALA A 104 -8.94 20.42 13.11
C ALA A 104 -8.80 21.54 14.16
N HIS A 105 -8.12 21.26 15.28
CA HIS A 105 -7.87 22.25 16.33
C HIS A 105 -7.06 23.45 15.81
N LYS A 106 -6.05 23.19 14.97
CA LYS A 106 -5.24 24.25 14.37
C LYS A 106 -6.11 25.20 13.53
N LYS A 107 -6.93 24.65 12.62
CA LYS A 107 -7.85 25.44 11.78
C LYS A 107 -8.87 26.23 12.60
N LEU A 108 -9.42 25.62 13.65
CA LEU A 108 -10.35 26.29 14.55
C LEU A 108 -9.70 27.51 15.24
N ASN A 109 -8.49 27.32 15.78
CA ASN A 109 -7.75 28.39 16.44
C ASN A 109 -7.37 29.51 15.47
N GLU A 110 -7.01 29.18 14.23
CA GLU A 110 -6.75 30.16 13.17
C GLU A 110 -8.00 30.99 12.86
N ALA A 111 -9.14 30.34 12.64
CA ALA A 111 -10.41 31.01 12.40
C ALA A 111 -10.84 31.93 13.58
N MET A 112 -10.63 31.48 14.83
CA MET A 112 -10.93 32.30 16.01
C MET A 112 -10.06 33.55 16.08
N ARG A 113 -8.77 33.45 15.74
CA ARG A 113 -7.86 34.61 15.69
C ARG A 113 -8.25 35.59 14.58
N GLU A 114 -8.68 35.08 13.43
CA GLU A 114 -9.18 35.93 12.34
C GLU A 114 -10.44 36.68 12.76
N LEU A 115 -11.41 36.01 13.40
CA LEU A 115 -12.61 36.66 13.95
C LEU A 115 -12.28 37.75 14.98
N GLN A 116 -11.27 37.52 15.82
CA GLN A 116 -10.83 38.52 16.81
C GLN A 116 -10.19 39.76 16.17
N ARG A 117 -9.52 39.61 15.01
CA ARG A 117 -8.91 40.74 14.29
C ARG A 117 -9.93 41.61 13.54
N LEU A 118 -11.08 41.03 13.20
CA LEU A 118 -12.17 41.74 12.52
C LEU A 118 -13.06 42.55 13.48
N ARG A 119 -12.87 42.39 14.79
CA ARG A 119 -13.61 43.08 15.84
C ARG A 119 -12.83 44.28 16.36
#